data_AF-A0A975RBM0-F1
#
_entry.id   AF-A0A975RBM0-F1
#
_cell.length_a   1.000
_cell.length_b   1.000
_cell.length_c   1.000
_cell.angle_alpha   90.00
_cell.angle_beta   90.00
_cell.angle_gamma   90.00
#
_symmetry.space_group_name_H-M   'P 1'
#
loop_
_entity.id
_entity.type
_entity.pdbx_description
1 polymer ?
#
loop_
_entity_poly.entity_id
_entity_poly.type
_entity_poly.pdbx_seq_one_letter_code
_entity_poly.pdbx_strand_id
1 'polypeptide(L)'
;MKKCAIGLLNFLLISACASNDSLIKTPNQDQDLGYFADATKCSAAAMRHETILLPSPTLAGSIDIPMGYDADKFQSCMTYAGRPVDRGDSRLYFQVSEDCLSAARKAEHADLEYADCIKRSPLNVEVIDKE
;
A
#
# COMPACT_ATOMS: atom_id res chain seq x y z
N MET A 1 -47.89 34.17 38.44
CA MET A 1 -46.93 34.72 39.42
C MET A 1 -46.55 33.63 40.40
N LYS A 2 -45.28 33.18 40.41
CA LYS A 2 -44.47 32.88 41.61
C LYS A 2 -43.09 32.41 41.14
N LYS A 3 -42.10 33.21 41.55
CA LYS A 3 -40.67 33.03 41.32
C LYS A 3 -40.17 32.03 42.38
N CYS A 4 -39.33 31.07 41.99
CA CYS A 4 -38.35 30.50 42.88
C CYS A 4 -36.99 30.85 42.28
N ALA A 5 -36.24 31.66 43.02
CA ALA A 5 -34.94 32.15 42.66
C ALA A 5 -33.93 31.63 43.69
N ILE A 6 -32.80 31.15 43.15
CA ILE A 6 -31.43 31.23 43.68
C ILE A 6 -30.99 30.22 44.74
N GLY A 7 -29.84 29.60 44.45
CA GLY A 7 -28.92 28.95 45.39
C GLY A 7 -27.98 28.00 44.66
N LEU A 8 -27.03 28.50 43.85
CA LEU A 8 -25.61 28.75 44.20
C LEU A 8 -24.70 27.51 44.10
N LEU A 9 -23.71 27.66 43.20
CA LEU A 9 -22.30 27.23 43.30
C LEU A 9 -21.87 25.78 42.98
N ASN A 10 -21.05 25.73 41.92
CA ASN A 10 -19.83 24.94 41.72
C ASN A 10 -19.91 23.41 41.63
N PHE A 11 -19.73 22.90 40.41
CA PHE A 11 -18.71 21.89 40.06
C PHE A 11 -18.52 21.94 38.52
N LEU A 12 -17.50 22.65 38.02
CA LEU A 12 -16.28 22.06 37.47
C LEU A 12 -16.50 21.03 36.34
N LEU A 13 -16.18 21.48 35.11
CA LEU A 13 -15.38 20.77 34.09
C LEU A 13 -15.74 19.32 33.74
N ILE A 14 -16.51 19.11 32.66
CA ILE A 14 -16.35 17.96 31.72
C ILE A 14 -16.90 18.43 30.36
N SER A 15 -16.08 18.90 29.43
CA SER A 15 -15.26 18.14 28.46
C SER A 15 -15.96 17.96 27.11
N ALA A 16 -15.14 18.16 26.08
CA ALA A 16 -15.29 17.73 24.70
C ALA A 16 -16.36 18.44 23.86
N CYS A 17 -15.88 19.43 23.11
CA CYS A 17 -16.21 19.51 21.70
C CYS A 17 -15.81 18.17 21.06
N ALA A 18 -16.70 17.19 21.10
CA ALA A 18 -16.68 16.11 20.12
C ALA A 18 -17.24 16.72 18.84
N SER A 19 -16.36 17.32 18.04
CA SER A 19 -16.61 17.45 16.62
C SER A 19 -16.90 16.03 16.13
N ASN A 20 -18.19 15.73 15.95
CA ASN A 20 -18.64 14.64 15.12
C ASN A 20 -18.25 15.02 13.68
N ASP A 21 -16.96 14.92 13.38
CA ASP A 21 -16.53 14.69 12.01
C ASP A 21 -17.15 13.37 11.62
N SER A 22 -18.20 13.50 10.81
CA SER A 22 -18.82 12.42 10.08
C SER A 22 -17.70 11.65 9.38
N LEU A 23 -17.30 10.52 9.98
CA LEU A 23 -16.51 9.48 9.33
C LEU A 23 -17.37 8.93 8.20
N ILE A 24 -17.43 9.68 7.09
CA ILE A 24 -17.80 9.13 5.79
C ILE A 24 -16.63 8.22 5.42
N LYS A 25 -16.65 7.00 5.96
CA LYS A 25 -15.86 5.89 5.43
C LYS A 25 -16.28 5.73 3.98
N THR A 26 -15.40 6.13 3.06
CA THR A 26 -15.60 5.76 1.66
C THR A 26 -15.37 4.25 1.56
N PRO A 27 -16.33 3.46 1.07
CA PRO A 27 -16.29 2.00 1.13
C PRO A 27 -15.10 1.35 0.39
N ASN A 28 -14.34 2.10 -0.41
CA ASN A 28 -13.13 1.64 -1.08
C ASN A 28 -11.83 1.85 -0.28
N GLN A 29 -11.82 2.74 0.70
CA GLN A 29 -10.59 3.11 1.42
C GLN A 29 -10.07 1.96 2.29
N ASP A 30 -10.99 1.20 2.89
CA ASP A 30 -10.66 -0.01 3.66
C ASP A 30 -10.10 -1.13 2.77
N GLN A 31 -10.45 -1.16 1.47
CA GLN A 31 -9.89 -2.15 0.54
C GLN A 31 -8.44 -1.84 0.20
N ASP A 32 -8.04 -0.57 0.12
CA ASP A 32 -6.69 -0.18 -0.28
C ASP A 32 -5.66 -0.30 0.87
N LEU A 33 -6.10 -0.51 2.12
CA LEU A 33 -5.20 -0.70 3.26
C LEU A 33 -4.29 -1.92 3.09
N GLY A 34 -2.99 -1.76 3.36
CA GLY A 34 -1.98 -2.80 3.19
C GLY A 34 -1.51 -3.03 1.76
N TYR A 35 -2.09 -2.36 0.76
CA TYR A 35 -1.72 -2.55 -0.65
C TYR A 35 -0.25 -2.19 -0.92
N PHE A 36 0.27 -1.12 -0.32
CA PHE A 36 1.69 -0.76 -0.43
C PHE A 36 2.58 -1.80 0.24
N ALA A 37 2.16 -2.32 1.39
CA ALA A 37 2.92 -3.33 2.13
C ALA A 37 3.00 -4.65 1.37
N ASP A 38 1.90 -5.09 0.76
CA ASP A 38 1.85 -6.31 -0.06
C ASP A 38 2.71 -6.14 -1.32
N ALA A 39 2.60 -5.01 -2.01
CA ALA A 39 3.44 -4.70 -3.17
C ALA A 39 4.93 -4.70 -2.83
N THR A 40 5.32 -4.10 -1.69
CA THR A 40 6.70 -4.11 -1.22
C THR A 40 7.21 -5.53 -0.95
N LYS A 41 6.41 -6.36 -0.26
CA LYS A 41 6.76 -7.76 0.01
C LYS A 41 6.87 -8.58 -1.27
N CYS A 42 5.93 -8.40 -2.19
CA CYS A 42 5.92 -9.11 -3.46
C CYS A 42 7.09 -8.69 -4.35
N SER A 43 7.46 -7.39 -4.39
CA SER A 43 8.65 -6.92 -5.13
C SER A 43 9.93 -7.54 -4.55
N ALA A 44 10.08 -7.58 -3.23
CA ALA A 44 11.21 -8.24 -2.57
C ALA A 44 11.24 -9.76 -2.86
N ALA A 45 10.09 -10.44 -2.83
CA ALA A 45 10.00 -11.86 -3.13
C ALA A 45 10.28 -12.18 -4.62
N ALA A 46 9.96 -11.25 -5.52
CA ALA A 46 10.20 -11.36 -6.95
C ALA A 46 11.67 -11.13 -7.33
N MET A 47 12.49 -10.59 -6.42
CA MET A 47 13.91 -10.37 -6.66
C MET A 47 14.66 -11.70 -6.74
N ARG A 48 15.28 -11.95 -7.90
CA ARG A 48 16.17 -13.09 -8.13
C ARG A 48 17.54 -12.77 -7.56
N HIS A 49 18.05 -13.68 -6.75
CA HIS A 49 19.37 -13.58 -6.16
C HIS A 49 20.24 -14.73 -6.68
N GLU A 50 21.51 -14.42 -6.94
CA GLU A 50 22.54 -15.43 -7.11
C GLU A 50 23.44 -15.44 -5.88
N THR A 51 23.69 -16.62 -5.35
CA THR A 51 24.58 -16.81 -4.20
C THR A 51 25.98 -17.11 -4.69
N ILE A 52 26.92 -16.22 -4.41
CA ILE A 52 28.35 -16.44 -4.67
C ILE A 52 29.00 -16.97 -3.40
N LEU A 53 29.66 -18.12 -3.51
CA LEU A 53 30.50 -18.67 -2.45
C LEU A 53 31.86 -17.98 -2.46
N LEU A 54 32.23 -17.37 -1.33
CA LEU A 54 33.55 -16.78 -1.16
C LEU A 54 34.57 -17.89 -0.90
N PRO A 55 35.66 -17.97 -1.69
CA PRO A 55 36.74 -18.89 -1.41
C PRO A 55 37.52 -18.37 -0.20
N SER A 56 37.25 -18.92 0.98
CA SER A 56 38.04 -18.66 2.18
C SER A 56 38.36 -19.98 2.90
N PRO A 57 39.64 -20.22 3.26
CA PRO A 57 40.08 -21.47 3.86
C PRO A 57 39.63 -21.66 5.32
N THR A 58 39.05 -20.63 5.95
CA THR A 58 38.69 -20.66 7.37
C THR A 58 37.22 -20.37 7.67
N LEU A 59 36.50 -19.71 6.75
CA LEU A 59 35.07 -19.38 6.90
C LEU A 59 34.42 -19.40 5.51
N ALA A 60 33.57 -20.39 5.22
CA ALA A 60 32.73 -20.34 4.03
C ALA A 60 31.69 -19.22 4.21
N GLY A 61 31.94 -18.08 3.57
CA GLY A 61 30.97 -16.98 3.47
C GLY A 61 30.20 -17.10 2.16
N SER A 62 28.91 -16.80 2.18
CA SER A 62 28.13 -16.56 0.97
C SER A 62 27.70 -15.09 0.90
N ILE A 63 27.61 -14.58 -0.32
CA ILE A 63 27.01 -13.28 -0.60
C ILE A 63 25.88 -13.49 -1.60
N ASP A 64 24.69 -12.99 -1.29
CA ASP A 64 23.57 -12.96 -2.22
C ASP A 64 23.59 -11.65 -3.02
N ILE A 65 23.60 -11.75 -4.34
CA ILE A 65 23.62 -10.62 -5.26
C ILE A 65 22.31 -10.57 -6.04
N PRO A 66 21.59 -9.43 -6.06
CA PRO A 66 20.39 -9.30 -6.87
C PRO A 66 20.74 -9.28 -8.37
N MET A 67 20.13 -10.19 -9.13
CA MET A 67 20.39 -10.38 -10.56
C MET A 67 19.30 -9.81 -11.46
N GLY A 68 18.12 -9.55 -10.89
CA GLY A 68 16.97 -9.01 -11.62
C GLY A 68 15.67 -9.42 -10.95
N TYR A 69 14.57 -9.18 -11.65
CA TYR A 69 13.23 -9.44 -11.13
C TYR A 69 12.53 -10.52 -11.96
N ASP A 70 11.68 -11.28 -11.29
CA ASP A 70 10.74 -12.22 -11.88
C ASP A 70 9.34 -11.61 -11.82
N ALA A 71 8.91 -11.03 -12.95
CA ALA A 71 7.65 -10.31 -13.05
C ALA A 71 6.43 -11.22 -12.89
N ASP A 72 6.53 -12.48 -13.33
CA ASP A 72 5.46 -13.47 -13.18
C ASP A 72 5.30 -13.88 -11.70
N LYS A 73 6.42 -14.00 -10.98
CA LYS A 73 6.42 -14.23 -9.53
C LYS A 73 5.82 -13.05 -8.77
N PHE A 74 6.13 -11.82 -9.18
CA PHE A 74 5.51 -10.62 -8.62
C PHE A 74 3.98 -10.64 -8.80
N GLN A 75 3.50 -10.80 -10.04
CA GLN A 75 2.07 -10.82 -10.35
C GLN A 75 1.32 -11.93 -9.59
N SER A 76 1.92 -13.12 -9.51
CA SER A 76 1.36 -14.25 -8.76
C SER A 76 1.25 -13.95 -7.26
N CYS A 77 2.27 -13.31 -6.68
CA CYS A 77 2.24 -12.88 -5.28
C CYS A 77 1.15 -11.85 -5.02
N MET A 78 1.01 -10.85 -5.90
CA MET A 78 -0.04 -9.81 -5.77
C MET A 78 -1.44 -10.41 -5.89
N THR A 79 -1.63 -11.35 -6.80
CA THR A 79 -2.90 -12.07 -6.94
C THR A 79 -3.24 -12.86 -5.67
N TYR A 80 -2.26 -13.56 -5.09
CA TYR A 80 -2.44 -14.28 -3.82
C TYR A 80 -2.72 -13.35 -2.64
N ALA A 81 -2.14 -12.15 -2.63
CA ALA A 81 -2.43 -11.10 -1.66
C ALA A 81 -3.83 -10.46 -1.84
N GLY A 82 -4.65 -10.93 -2.79
CA GLY A 82 -5.97 -10.38 -3.07
C GLY A 82 -5.91 -9.04 -3.82
N ARG A 83 -4.79 -8.78 -4.53
CA ARG A 83 -4.52 -7.58 -5.33
C ARG A 83 -4.36 -7.93 -6.82
N PRO A 84 -5.30 -8.65 -7.46
CA PRO A 84 -5.17 -8.98 -8.87
C PRO A 84 -5.31 -7.74 -9.75
N VAL A 85 -4.71 -7.80 -10.94
CA VAL A 85 -4.88 -6.83 -12.02
C VAL A 85 -5.33 -7.60 -13.25
N ASP A 86 -6.42 -7.16 -13.86
CA ASP A 86 -7.18 -7.97 -14.83
C ASP A 86 -6.47 -8.17 -16.18
N ARG A 87 -5.67 -7.19 -16.64
CA ARG A 87 -5.18 -7.14 -18.04
C ARG A 87 -3.77 -6.56 -18.18
N GLY A 88 -2.82 -7.05 -17.40
CA GLY A 88 -1.41 -6.61 -17.49
C GLY A 88 -0.49 -7.69 -18.03
N ASP A 89 0.36 -7.34 -19.00
CA ASP A 89 1.66 -8.01 -19.17
C ASP A 89 2.38 -7.97 -17.80
N SER A 90 2.90 -9.10 -17.32
CA SER A 90 3.49 -9.21 -16.00
C SER A 90 4.65 -8.22 -15.80
N ARG A 91 5.44 -7.97 -16.84
CA ARG A 91 6.54 -7.01 -16.83
C ARG A 91 6.02 -5.58 -16.77
N LEU A 92 4.97 -5.26 -17.52
CA LEU A 92 4.32 -3.95 -17.45
C LEU A 92 3.74 -3.72 -16.05
N TYR A 93 3.09 -4.73 -15.47
CA TYR A 93 2.57 -4.64 -14.11
C TYR A 93 3.68 -4.40 -13.10
N PHE A 94 4.75 -5.18 -13.16
CA PHE A 94 5.90 -4.98 -12.28
C PHE A 94 6.53 -3.59 -12.44
N GLN A 95 6.72 -3.11 -13.68
CA GLN A 95 7.27 -1.79 -13.95
C GLN A 95 6.41 -0.67 -13.36
N VAL A 96 5.11 -0.68 -13.64
CA VAL A 96 4.17 0.29 -13.08
C VAL A 96 4.14 0.22 -11.56
N SER A 97 4.21 -1.00 -10.99
CA SER A 97 4.27 -1.18 -9.54
C SER A 97 5.50 -0.55 -8.92
N GLU A 98 6.69 -0.70 -9.51
CA GLU A 98 7.92 -0.07 -9.02
C GLU A 98 7.83 1.46 -9.06
N ASP A 99 7.27 2.02 -10.13
CA ASP A 99 7.03 3.47 -10.24
C ASP A 99 6.06 3.96 -9.14
N CYS A 100 4.96 3.24 -8.93
CA CYS A 100 3.98 3.55 -7.89
C CYS A 100 4.55 3.37 -6.47
N LEU A 101 5.37 2.35 -6.22
CA LEU A 101 6.07 2.14 -4.94
C LEU A 101 7.03 3.31 -4.65
N SER A 102 7.73 3.81 -5.68
CA SER A 102 8.63 4.95 -5.57
C SER A 102 7.87 6.22 -5.18
N ALA A 103 6.73 6.49 -5.82
CA ALA A 103 5.87 7.64 -5.50
C ALA A 103 5.29 7.54 -4.08
N ALA A 104 4.77 6.37 -3.70
CA ALA A 104 4.08 6.17 -2.42
C ALA A 104 5.00 6.21 -1.19
N ARG A 105 6.30 5.91 -1.32
CA ARG A 105 7.26 5.84 -0.19
C ARG A 105 7.34 7.10 0.68
N LYS A 106 7.06 8.26 0.10
CA LYS A 106 7.16 9.56 0.79
C LYS A 106 5.80 10.15 1.13
N ALA A 107 4.71 9.46 0.79
CA ALA A 107 3.36 9.93 1.05
C ALA A 107 2.98 9.67 2.53
N GLU A 108 2.13 10.55 3.06
CA GLU A 108 1.52 10.38 4.39
C GLU A 108 0.62 9.13 4.44
N HIS A 109 0.03 8.77 3.31
CA HIS A 109 -0.85 7.60 3.14
C HIS A 109 -0.37 6.72 1.98
N ALA A 110 0.75 6.01 2.19
CA ALA A 110 1.41 5.20 1.16
C ALA A 110 0.48 4.17 0.49
N ASP A 111 -0.40 3.52 1.26
CA ASP A 111 -1.36 2.54 0.74
C ASP A 111 -2.33 3.17 -0.28
N LEU A 112 -2.90 4.33 0.05
CA LEU A 112 -3.84 5.04 -0.81
C LEU A 112 -3.14 5.62 -2.05
N GLU A 113 -1.95 6.20 -1.86
CA GLU A 113 -1.15 6.75 -2.96
C GLU A 113 -0.76 5.65 -3.95
N TYR A 114 -0.32 4.49 -3.45
CA TYR A 114 0.02 3.35 -4.28
C TYR A 114 -1.21 2.82 -5.04
N ALA A 115 -2.32 2.61 -4.33
CA ALA A 115 -3.56 2.10 -4.93
C ALA A 115 -4.09 3.03 -6.03
N ASP A 116 -4.09 4.34 -5.77
CA ASP A 116 -4.53 5.35 -6.73
C ASP A 116 -3.60 5.41 -7.96
N CYS A 117 -2.28 5.31 -7.77
CA CYS A 117 -1.32 5.22 -8.86
C CYS A 117 -1.59 3.99 -9.76
N ILE A 118 -1.82 2.81 -9.17
CA ILE A 118 -2.17 1.60 -9.94
C ILE A 118 -3.49 1.81 -10.70
N LYS A 119 -4.52 2.36 -10.05
CA LYS A 119 -5.84 2.59 -10.67
C LYS A 119 -5.76 3.53 -11.87
N ARG A 120 -4.92 4.56 -11.82
CA ARG A 120 -4.69 5.52 -12.91
C ARG A 120 -3.75 5.01 -14.01
N SER A 121 -3.08 3.88 -13.79
CA SER A 121 -2.11 3.32 -14.71
C SER A 121 -2.78 2.66 -15.93
N PRO A 122 -2.03 2.43 -17.03
CA PRO A 122 -2.55 1.73 -18.21
C PRO A 122 -2.99 0.29 -17.94
N LEU A 123 -2.67 -0.29 -16.77
CA LEU A 123 -3.07 -1.63 -16.38
C LEU A 123 -4.59 -1.81 -16.26
N ASN A 124 -5.31 -0.70 -16.03
CA ASN A 124 -6.76 -0.69 -15.79
C ASN A 124 -7.55 0.05 -16.88
N VAL A 125 -6.89 0.47 -17.96
CA VAL A 125 -7.54 1.20 -19.07
C VAL A 125 -7.92 0.20 -20.17
N GLU A 126 -9.21 0.12 -20.51
CA GLU A 126 -9.65 -0.60 -21.70
C GLU A 126 -9.13 0.09 -22.96
N VAL A 127 -8.28 -0.60 -23.72
CA VAL A 127 -7.94 -0.19 -25.08
C VAL A 127 -9.16 -0.49 -25.94
N ILE A 128 -9.87 0.56 -26.36
CA ILE A 128 -10.88 0.46 -27.41
C ILE A 128 -10.12 0.33 -28.73
N ASP A 129 -10.06 -0.90 -29.27
CA ASP A 129 -9.56 -1.12 -30.62
C ASP A 129 -10.44 -0.32 -31.60
N LYS A 130 -9.84 0.60 -32.35
CA LYS A 130 -10.52 1.26 -33.47
C LYS A 130 -10.40 0.31 -34.66
N GLU A 131 -11.55 -0.23 -35.08
CA GLU A 131 -11.73 -0.93 -36.36
C GLU A 131 -11.25 -0.08 -37.56
#